data_AF-A0A936RAN2-F1
#
_entry.id   AF-A0A936RAN2-F1
#
_cell.length_a   1.000
_cell.length_b   1.000
_cell.length_c   1.000
_cell.angle_alpha   90.00
_cell.angle_beta   90.00
_cell.angle_gamma   90.00
#
_symmetry.space_group_name_H-M   'P 1'
#
loop_
_entity.id
_entity.type
_entity.pdbx_description
1 polymer ?
#
loop_
_entity_poly.entity_id
_entity_poly.type
_entity_poly.pdbx_seq_one_letter_code
_entity_poly.pdbx_strand_id
1 'polypeptide(L)'
;MEWTSGFLAMAVTAVVLFLVAVAQVSVIDWLAHSKVPRPLRGIARRLAQWHAARRPAPVALPPVLFELELRRLGAEVTRALDADQPAKAARVAAARAAYDTVLIDYGRSVGIEVPGTTGRVPLGAQDRFAVEEALVGAGYPL
;
A
#
# COMPACT_ATOMS: atom_id res chain seq x y z
N MET A 1 -0.23 -35.21 -45.44
CA MET A 1 -0.48 -34.91 -44.01
C MET A 1 0.23 -33.60 -43.62
N GLU A 2 0.08 -32.51 -44.39
CA GLU A 2 0.80 -31.24 -44.14
C GLU A 2 -0.11 -30.08 -43.72
N TRP A 3 -1.43 -30.26 -43.79
CA TRP A 3 -2.39 -29.19 -43.46
C TRP A 3 -2.58 -28.97 -41.97
N THR A 4 -2.37 -29.98 -41.13
CA THR A 4 -2.62 -29.90 -39.68
C THR A 4 -1.54 -29.12 -38.92
N SER A 5 -0.29 -29.13 -39.41
CA SER A 5 0.83 -28.39 -38.81
C SER A 5 0.69 -26.88 -38.99
N GLY A 6 0.17 -26.43 -40.13
CA GLY A 6 -0.11 -25.01 -40.40
C GLY A 6 -1.17 -24.42 -39.47
N PHE A 7 -2.26 -25.16 -39.23
CA PHE A 7 -3.31 -24.74 -38.29
C PHE A 7 -2.80 -24.68 -36.85
N LEU A 8 -1.97 -25.64 -36.44
CA LEU A 8 -1.41 -25.68 -35.09
C LEU A 8 -0.43 -24.52 -34.86
N ALA A 9 0.40 -24.21 -35.86
CA ALA A 9 1.29 -23.05 -35.82
C ALA A 9 0.53 -21.71 -35.74
N MET A 10 -0.53 -21.53 -36.54
CA MET A 10 -1.36 -20.32 -36.47
C MET A 10 -2.12 -20.20 -35.15
N ALA A 11 -2.67 -21.30 -34.63
CA ALA A 11 -3.35 -21.31 -33.34
C ALA A 11 -2.39 -20.93 -32.20
N VAL A 12 -1.18 -21.47 -32.19
CA VAL A 12 -0.15 -21.11 -31.19
C VAL A 12 0.23 -19.64 -31.31
N THR A 13 0.41 -19.15 -32.54
CA THR A 13 0.79 -17.74 -32.77
C THR A 13 -0.32 -16.79 -32.32
N ALA A 14 -1.58 -17.13 -32.61
CA ALA A 14 -2.74 -16.36 -32.17
C ALA A 14 -2.86 -16.34 -30.63
N VAL A 15 -2.64 -17.47 -29.96
CA VAL A 15 -2.66 -17.56 -28.49
C VAL A 15 -1.53 -16.71 -27.88
N VAL A 16 -0.32 -16.78 -28.44
CA VAL A 16 0.81 -15.97 -27.97
C VAL A 16 0.54 -14.48 -28.14
N LEU A 17 0.04 -14.06 -29.31
CA LEU A 17 -0.31 -12.66 -29.56
C LEU A 17 -1.43 -12.17 -28.63
N PHE A 18 -2.44 -13.03 -28.38
CA PHE A 18 -3.50 -12.72 -27.44
C PHE A 18 -2.99 -12.54 -26.01
N LEU A 19 -2.10 -13.43 -25.55
CA LEU A 19 -1.47 -13.32 -24.23
C LEU A 19 -0.62 -12.05 -24.10
N VAL A 20 0.13 -11.69 -25.16
CA VAL A 20 0.92 -10.45 -25.19
C VAL A 20 0.02 -9.23 -25.16
N ALA A 21 -1.08 -9.21 -25.91
CA ALA A 21 -2.05 -8.12 -25.90
C ALA A 21 -2.70 -7.94 -24.52
N VAL A 22 -3.11 -9.04 -23.88
CA VAL A 22 -3.66 -9.02 -22.51
C VAL A 22 -2.62 -8.51 -21.50
N ALA A 23 -1.35 -8.90 -21.65
CA ALA A 23 -0.26 -8.41 -20.81
C ALA A 23 -0.04 -6.90 -21.00
N GLN A 24 -0.04 -6.40 -22.25
CA GLN A 24 0.12 -4.96 -22.53
C GLN A 24 -1.04 -4.14 -21.98
N VAL A 25 -2.29 -4.57 -22.17
CA VAL A 25 -3.46 -3.90 -21.59
C VAL A 25 -3.39 -3.89 -20.06
N SER A 26 -2.93 -4.98 -19.44
CA SER A 26 -2.76 -5.05 -17.99
C SER A 26 -1.66 -4.11 -17.46
N VAL A 27 -0.58 -3.91 -18.23
CA VAL A 27 0.50 -2.97 -17.89
C VAL A 27 0.03 -1.53 -18.04
N ILE A 28 -0.72 -1.22 -19.10
CA ILE A 28 -1.30 0.11 -19.32
C ILE A 28 -2.34 0.42 -18.24
N ASP A 29 -3.21 -0.54 -17.90
CA ASP A 29 -4.18 -0.38 -16.81
C ASP A 29 -3.50 -0.22 -15.44
N TRP A 30 -2.38 -0.90 -15.23
CA TRP A 30 -1.55 -0.73 -14.03
C TRP A 30 -0.96 0.69 -13.95
N LEU A 31 -0.41 1.20 -15.04
CA LEU A 31 0.14 2.56 -15.13
C LEU A 31 -0.97 3.63 -14.98
N ALA A 32 -2.14 3.39 -15.56
CA ALA A 32 -3.26 4.33 -15.56
C ALA A 32 -4.05 4.34 -14.23
N HIS A 33 -4.23 3.19 -13.60
CA HIS A 33 -5.13 3.04 -12.44
C HIS A 33 -4.43 2.68 -11.13
N SER A 34 -3.10 2.53 -11.11
CA SER A 34 -2.34 2.09 -9.92
C SER A 34 -2.86 0.77 -9.31
N LYS A 35 -3.63 -0.02 -10.07
CA LYS A 35 -4.16 -1.30 -9.63
C LYS A 35 -3.15 -2.38 -9.99
N VAL A 36 -2.49 -2.94 -8.97
CA VAL A 36 -1.53 -4.03 -9.17
C VAL A 36 -2.24 -5.20 -9.86
N PRO A 37 -1.75 -5.65 -11.05
CA PRO A 37 -2.37 -6.73 -11.79
C PRO A 37 -2.45 -7.99 -10.92
N ARG A 38 -3.61 -8.67 -10.98
CA ARG A 38 -3.95 -9.83 -10.13
C ARG A 38 -2.82 -10.87 -9.96
N PRO A 39 -2.09 -11.30 -11.00
CA PRO A 39 -1.03 -12.31 -10.83
C PRO A 39 0.18 -11.81 -10.03
N LEU A 40 0.45 -10.50 -10.02
CA LEU A 40 1.60 -9.92 -9.34
C LEU A 40 1.33 -9.55 -7.88
N ARG A 41 0.08 -9.64 -7.40
CA ARG A 41 -0.28 -9.31 -6.00
C ARG A 41 0.49 -10.15 -4.99
N GLY A 42 0.72 -11.44 -5.27
CA GLY A 42 1.47 -12.33 -4.37
C GLY A 42 2.95 -11.93 -4.23
N ILE A 43 3.57 -11.58 -5.36
CA ILE A 43 4.98 -11.16 -5.41
C ILE A 43 5.14 -9.77 -4.79
N ALA A 44 4.26 -8.83 -5.14
CA ALA A 44 4.23 -7.50 -4.52
C ALA A 44 4.05 -7.58 -3.00
N ARG A 45 3.20 -8.49 -2.51
CA ARG A 45 3.02 -8.71 -1.07
C ARG A 45 4.28 -9.25 -0.39
N ARG A 46 5.02 -10.16 -1.04
CA ARG A 46 6.29 -10.69 -0.54
C ARG A 46 7.40 -9.63 -0.55
N LEU A 47 7.48 -8.82 -1.61
CA LEU A 47 8.43 -7.71 -1.68
C LEU A 47 8.15 -6.64 -0.62
N ALA A 48 6.88 -6.30 -0.41
CA ALA A 48 6.48 -5.38 0.66
C ALA A 48 6.87 -5.93 2.05
N GLN A 49 6.68 -7.22 2.30
CA GLN A 49 7.12 -7.88 3.55
C GLN A 49 8.64 -7.82 3.73
N TRP A 50 9.38 -8.07 2.65
CA TRP A 50 10.83 -8.08 2.69
C TRP A 50 11.43 -6.68 2.91
N HIS A 51 10.84 -5.66 2.27
CA HIS A 51 11.19 -4.27 2.55
C HIS A 51 10.81 -3.82 3.96
N ALA A 52 9.65 -4.25 4.48
CA ALA A 52 9.26 -3.92 5.86
C ALA A 52 10.22 -4.52 6.90
N ALA A 53 10.68 -5.77 6.69
CA ALA A 53 11.65 -6.43 7.56
C ALA A 53 13.06 -5.84 7.46
N ARG A 54 13.40 -5.20 6.34
CA ARG A 54 14.70 -4.55 6.10
C ARG A 54 14.67 -3.04 6.29
N ARG A 55 13.57 -2.48 6.77
CA ARG A 55 13.47 -1.04 7.01
C ARG A 55 14.51 -0.68 8.08
N PRO A 56 15.43 0.26 7.80
CA PRO A 56 16.37 0.75 8.81
C PRO A 56 15.58 1.18 10.04
N ALA A 57 16.16 1.00 11.23
CA ALA A 57 15.56 1.52 12.46
C ALA A 57 15.22 3.01 12.24
N PRO A 58 13.99 3.45 12.58
CA PRO A 58 13.60 4.85 12.39
C PRO A 58 14.65 5.74 13.04
N VAL A 59 15.16 6.73 12.29
CA VAL A 59 15.93 7.82 12.90
C VAL A 59 15.04 8.41 13.97
N ALA A 60 15.53 8.49 15.21
CA ALA A 60 14.76 9.00 16.34
C ALA A 60 14.45 10.49 16.10
N LEU A 61 13.33 10.76 15.44
CA LEU A 61 12.78 12.10 15.31
C LEU A 61 12.23 12.53 16.66
N PRO A 62 12.36 13.81 17.02
CA PRO A 62 11.66 14.37 18.17
C PRO A 62 10.16 14.08 18.10
N PRO A 63 9.50 13.69 19.22
CA PRO A 63 8.06 13.40 19.28
C PRO A 63 7.19 14.48 18.61
N VAL A 64 7.50 15.76 18.85
CA VAL A 64 6.77 16.90 18.27
C VAL A 64 6.71 16.88 16.73
N LEU A 65 7.71 16.31 16.04
CA LEU A 65 7.68 16.22 14.58
C LEU A 65 6.71 15.12 14.11
N PHE A 66 6.62 14.02 14.86
CA PHE A 66 5.60 13.00 14.58
C PHE A 66 4.20 13.56 14.80
N GLU A 67 3.98 14.31 15.87
CA GLU A 67 2.69 14.97 16.15
C GLU A 67 2.27 15.91 15.00
N LEU A 68 3.18 16.77 14.56
CA LEU A 68 2.90 17.70 13.46
C LEU A 68 2.60 16.97 12.14
N GLU A 69 3.34 15.91 11.84
CA GLU A 69 3.11 15.13 10.62
C GLU A 69 1.81 14.34 10.70
N LEU A 70 1.46 13.77 11.85
CA LEU A 70 0.17 13.10 12.06
C LEU A 70 -1.00 14.06 11.90
N ARG A 71 -0.92 15.28 12.45
CA ARG A 71 -1.95 16.32 12.25
C ARG A 71 -2.10 16.70 10.78
N ARG A 72 -0.98 16.92 10.09
CA ARG A 72 -0.98 17.24 8.66
C ARG A 72 -1.60 16.11 7.83
N LEU A 73 -1.24 14.86 8.11
CA LEU A 73 -1.77 13.69 7.41
C LEU A 73 -3.24 13.43 7.76
N GLY A 74 -3.66 13.65 9.00
CA GLY A 74 -5.06 13.60 9.41
C GLY A 74 -5.89 14.62 8.62
N ALA A 75 -5.40 15.84 8.48
CA ALA A 75 -6.04 16.85 7.63
C ALA A 75 -6.09 16.43 6.15
N GLU A 76 -5.05 15.77 5.62
CA GLU A 76 -5.05 15.23 4.25
C GLU A 76 -6.07 14.08 4.08
N VAL A 77 -6.21 13.20 5.08
CA VAL A 77 -7.23 12.14 5.08
C VAL A 77 -8.63 12.75 5.03
N THR A 78 -8.91 13.74 5.88
CA THR A 78 -10.20 14.45 5.89
C THR A 78 -10.44 15.15 4.55
N ARG A 79 -9.45 15.88 4.03
CA ARG A 79 -9.51 16.53 2.72
C ARG A 79 -9.81 15.53 1.59
N ALA A 80 -9.18 14.37 1.61
CA ALA A 80 -9.41 13.31 0.62
C ALA A 80 -10.79 12.65 0.77
N LEU A 81 -11.34 12.58 1.99
CA LEU A 81 -12.69 12.10 2.26
C LEU A 81 -13.76 13.09 1.81
N ASP A 82 -13.51 14.39 1.97
CA ASP A 82 -14.50 15.43 1.64
C ASP A 82 -14.47 15.80 0.16
N ALA A 83 -13.31 15.72 -0.49
CA ALA A 83 -13.19 16.03 -1.90
C ALA A 83 -13.95 15.02 -2.77
N ASP A 84 -14.63 15.53 -3.79
CA ASP A 84 -15.19 14.73 -4.89
C ASP A 84 -14.24 14.78 -6.09
N GLN A 85 -13.26 13.88 -6.07
CA GLN A 85 -12.18 13.82 -7.06
C GLN A 85 -12.15 12.45 -7.75
N PRO A 86 -11.64 12.38 -8.99
CA PRO A 86 -11.35 11.10 -9.63
C PRO A 86 -10.44 10.25 -8.73
N ALA A 87 -10.70 8.95 -8.69
CA ALA A 87 -9.98 7.99 -7.85
C ALA A 87 -9.98 8.31 -6.34
N LYS A 88 -11.02 8.96 -5.81
CA LYS A 88 -11.21 9.26 -4.38
C LYS A 88 -10.82 8.11 -3.45
N ALA A 89 -11.32 6.91 -3.71
CA ALA A 89 -11.03 5.73 -2.88
C ALA A 89 -9.52 5.42 -2.81
N ALA A 90 -8.79 5.57 -3.93
CA ALA A 90 -7.34 5.37 -3.96
C ALA A 90 -6.60 6.47 -3.20
N ARG A 91 -7.03 7.73 -3.32
CA ARG A 91 -6.45 8.86 -2.58
C ARG A 91 -6.65 8.72 -1.07
N VAL A 92 -7.85 8.36 -0.63
CA VAL A 92 -8.15 8.09 0.79
C VAL A 92 -7.31 6.93 1.29
N ALA A 93 -7.19 5.84 0.51
CA ALA A 93 -6.37 4.69 0.88
C ALA A 93 -4.88 5.07 1.01
N ALA A 94 -4.35 5.88 0.09
CA ALA A 94 -2.97 6.36 0.14
C ALA A 94 -2.72 7.29 1.34
N ALA A 95 -3.62 8.25 1.58
CA ALA A 95 -3.51 9.15 2.74
C ALA A 95 -3.56 8.39 4.07
N ARG A 96 -4.47 7.42 4.20
CA ARG A 96 -4.54 6.54 5.39
C ARG A 96 -3.29 5.68 5.53
N ALA A 97 -2.77 5.14 4.43
CA ALA A 97 -1.54 4.36 4.48
C ALA A 97 -0.34 5.22 4.96
N ALA A 98 -0.24 6.46 4.50
CA ALA A 98 0.79 7.39 4.97
C ALA A 98 0.62 7.69 6.47
N TYR A 99 -0.60 8.00 6.91
CA TYR A 99 -0.91 8.23 8.32
C TYR A 99 -0.52 7.03 9.20
N ASP A 100 -0.94 5.83 8.82
CA ASP A 100 -0.63 4.60 9.55
C ASP A 100 0.87 4.33 9.62
N THR A 101 1.61 4.66 8.56
CA THR A 101 3.07 4.51 8.56
C THR A 101 3.72 5.39 9.63
N VAL A 102 3.33 6.67 9.70
CA VAL A 102 3.86 7.62 10.68
C VAL A 102 3.43 7.23 12.10
N LEU A 103 2.19 6.76 12.27
CA LEU A 103 1.68 6.30 13.57
C LEU A 103 2.48 5.12 14.11
N ILE A 104 2.79 4.14 13.25
CA ILE A 104 3.63 2.98 13.60
C ILE A 104 5.06 3.43 13.95
N ASP A 105 5.64 4.32 13.14
CA ASP A 105 7.00 4.81 13.36
C ASP A 105 7.08 5.64 14.66
N TYR A 106 6.04 6.42 14.99
CA TYR A 106 5.95 7.15 16.25
C TYR A 106 5.85 6.19 17.44
N GLY A 107 4.91 5.24 17.43
CA GLY A 107 4.76 4.24 18.49
C GLY A 107 6.06 3.47 18.76
N ARG A 108 6.76 3.05 17.69
CA ARG A 108 8.07 2.39 17.81
C ARG A 108 9.14 3.29 18.43
N SER A 109 9.16 4.57 18.07
CA SER A 109 10.17 5.51 18.59
C SER A 109 10.06 5.74 20.10
N VAL A 110 8.85 5.61 20.66
CA VAL A 110 8.57 5.78 22.10
C VAL A 110 8.42 4.46 22.85
N GLY A 111 8.69 3.32 22.18
CA GLY A 111 8.64 2.00 22.80
C GLY A 111 7.25 1.42 23.03
N ILE A 112 6.21 1.96 22.36
CA ILE A 112 4.87 1.39 22.38
C ILE A 112 4.81 0.18 21.47
N GLU A 113 4.24 -0.92 21.97
CA GLU A 113 3.99 -2.10 21.17
C GLU A 113 2.87 -1.83 20.15
N VAL A 114 3.18 -2.03 18.87
CA VAL A 114 2.23 -1.82 17.77
C VAL A 114 1.57 -3.15 17.42
N PRO A 115 0.24 -3.31 17.64
CA PRO A 115 -0.49 -4.52 17.27
C PRO A 115 -0.37 -4.82 15.77
N GLY A 116 -0.22 -6.10 15.41
CA GLY A 116 -0.03 -6.52 14.01
C GLY A 116 1.43 -6.54 13.55
N THR A 117 2.28 -7.23 14.33
CA THR A 117 3.74 -7.45 14.23
C THR A 117 4.35 -7.80 12.85
N THR A 118 3.59 -7.77 11.75
CA THR A 118 4.12 -7.81 10.38
C THR A 118 4.38 -6.43 9.76
N GLY A 119 4.13 -5.32 10.45
CA GLY A 119 4.43 -3.97 9.93
C GLY A 119 3.69 -3.65 8.63
N ARG A 120 2.48 -4.22 8.46
CA ARG A 120 1.68 -4.01 7.26
C ARG A 120 0.85 -2.75 7.41
N VAL A 121 1.05 -1.87 6.45
CA VAL A 121 0.19 -0.73 6.17
C VAL A 121 -0.77 -1.15 5.04
N PRO A 122 -2.05 -0.71 5.06
CA PRO A 122 -2.70 0.06 6.13
C PRO A 122 -3.06 -0.78 7.35
N LEU A 123 -3.12 -0.14 8.52
CA LEU A 123 -3.63 -0.73 9.75
C LEU A 123 -5.15 -0.93 9.64
N GLY A 124 -5.64 -1.99 10.29
CA GLY A 124 -7.06 -2.12 10.58
C GLY A 124 -7.55 -0.96 11.45
N ALA A 125 -8.83 -0.61 11.38
CA ALA A 125 -9.37 0.49 12.18
C ALA A 125 -9.18 0.28 13.69
N GLN A 126 -9.32 -0.96 14.16
CA GLN A 126 -9.10 -1.33 15.56
C GLN A 126 -7.62 -1.24 15.97
N ASP A 127 -6.70 -1.74 15.13
CA ASP A 127 -5.26 -1.66 15.41
C ASP A 127 -4.77 -0.20 15.43
N ARG A 128 -5.27 0.63 14.49
CA ARG A 128 -4.99 2.07 14.48
C ARG A 128 -5.44 2.70 15.80
N PHE A 129 -6.68 2.49 16.18
CA PHE A 129 -7.24 3.05 17.41
C PHE A 129 -6.45 2.61 18.65
N ALA A 130 -6.05 1.35 18.74
CA ALA A 130 -5.24 0.85 19.85
C ALA A 130 -3.87 1.54 19.97
N VAL A 131 -3.21 1.84 18.83
CA VAL A 131 -1.93 2.57 18.83
C VAL A 131 -2.14 4.05 19.22
N GLU A 132 -3.19 4.68 18.69
CA GLU A 132 -3.55 6.05 19.04
C GLU A 132 -3.86 6.20 20.54
N GLU A 133 -4.65 5.27 21.08
CA GLU A 133 -4.98 5.21 22.50
C GLU A 133 -3.73 5.00 23.36
N ALA A 134 -2.82 4.10 22.95
CA ALA A 134 -1.57 3.88 23.68
C ALA A 134 -0.66 5.11 23.69
N LEU A 135 -0.59 5.86 22.58
CA LEU A 135 0.17 7.11 22.49
C LEU A 135 -0.39 8.17 23.43
N VAL A 136 -1.71 8.40 23.36
CA VAL A 136 -2.40 9.36 24.23
C VAL A 136 -2.26 8.96 25.70
N GLY A 137 -2.42 7.68 26.03
CA GLY A 137 -2.24 7.14 27.37
C GLY A 137 -0.82 7.28 27.92
N ALA A 138 0.19 7.30 27.04
CA ALA A 138 1.59 7.55 27.38
C ALA A 138 1.93 9.07 27.46
N GLY A 139 0.96 9.96 27.24
CA GLY A 139 1.14 11.42 27.32
C GLY A 139 1.59 12.07 26.02
N TYR A 140 1.52 11.35 24.89
CA TYR A 140 1.85 11.86 23.57
C TYR A 140 0.57 12.30 22.83
N PRO A 141 0.41 13.58 22.50
CA PRO A 141 -0.78 14.05 21.79
C PRO A 141 -0.77 13.63 20.32
N LEU A 142 -1.95 13.65 19.69
CA LEU A 142 -2.15 13.42 18.26
C LEU A 142 -2.64 14.70 17.54
#